data_AF-A0A1I2P1B7-F1
#
_entry.id   AF-A0A1I2P1B7-F1
#
_cell.length_a   1.000
_cell.length_b   1.000
_cell.length_c   1.000
_cell.angle_alpha   90.00
_cell.angle_beta   90.00
_cell.angle_gamma   90.00
#
_symmetry.space_group_name_H-M   'P 1'
#
loop_
_entity.id
_entity.type
_entity.pdbx_description
1 polymer ?
#
loop_
_entity_poly.entity_id
_entity_poly.type
_entity_poly.pdbx_seq_one_letter_code
_entity_poly.pdbx_strand_id
1 'polypeptide(L)'
;MNNKKKKINERMWITGILAIVIVSISMVYLYFYYKVPVYEYPKAVSSYEVDRKFNQTPDSTLSAFLRAVYINDADLCRAVVPSKIFDDYGVDYYYGIFNDAKIQYLLEETNKQYKAEYGDEWFEKMEVTEAKANPIEHSSKVSGSVKSTVNGKDFNWDNALIGFDDRYSMNSRLIKEMFDPLLADETKRPQP
;
A
#
# COMPACT_ATOMS: atom_id res chain seq x y z
N MET A 1 31.64 -53.10 30.46
CA MET A 1 30.66 -52.42 29.56
C MET A 1 31.44 -51.67 28.48
N ASN A 2 31.51 -52.22 27.27
CA ASN A 2 32.18 -51.54 26.15
C ASN A 2 31.20 -50.60 25.46
N ASN A 3 31.36 -49.30 25.67
CA ASN A 3 30.66 -48.27 24.91
C ASN A 3 31.15 -48.29 23.46
N LYS A 4 30.47 -49.03 22.59
CA LYS A 4 30.61 -48.87 21.14
C LYS A 4 30.10 -47.46 20.79
N LYS A 5 31.00 -46.48 20.67
CA LYS A 5 30.69 -45.19 20.04
C LYS A 5 30.22 -45.51 18.60
N LYS A 6 28.95 -45.25 18.30
CA LYS A 6 28.41 -45.29 16.93
C LYS A 6 29.32 -44.42 16.06
N LYS A 7 30.04 -45.01 15.10
CA LYS A 7 30.72 -44.26 14.04
C LYS A 7 29.63 -43.61 13.20
N ILE A 8 29.40 -42.32 13.44
CA ILE A 8 28.50 -41.53 12.60
C ILE A 8 29.17 -41.45 11.23
N ASN A 9 28.45 -41.86 10.20
CA ASN A 9 28.94 -41.91 8.83
C ASN A 9 29.26 -40.47 8.37
N GLU A 10 30.48 -40.21 7.89
CA GLU A 10 30.97 -38.85 7.56
C GLU A 10 30.06 -38.12 6.56
N ARG A 11 29.45 -38.86 5.62
CA ARG A 11 28.44 -38.32 4.69
C ARG A 11 27.21 -37.75 5.41
N MET A 12 26.79 -38.36 6.52
CA MET A 12 25.63 -37.91 7.31
C MET A 12 25.93 -36.58 8.03
N TRP A 13 27.17 -36.37 8.45
CA TRP A 13 27.64 -35.10 9.04
C TRP A 13 27.65 -33.97 8.00
N ILE A 14 28.17 -34.24 6.80
CA ILE A 14 28.21 -33.26 5.71
C ILE A 14 26.79 -32.88 5.28
N THR A 15 25.89 -33.85 5.15
CA THR A 15 24.50 -33.61 4.76
C THR A 15 23.74 -32.81 5.83
N GLY A 16 24.00 -33.08 7.11
CA GLY A 16 23.42 -32.33 8.23
C GLY A 16 23.90 -30.88 8.30
N ILE A 17 25.19 -30.64 8.09
CA ILE A 17 25.74 -29.27 8.02
C ILE A 17 25.15 -28.51 6.83
N LEU A 18 25.07 -29.14 5.64
CA LEU A 18 24.50 -28.51 4.46
C LEU A 18 23.03 -28.11 4.68
N ALA A 19 22.24 -28.98 5.33
CA ALA A 19 20.85 -28.69 5.65
C ALA A 19 20.70 -27.48 6.61
N ILE A 20 21.56 -27.39 7.63
CA ILE A 20 21.57 -26.24 8.55
C ILE A 20 21.91 -24.95 7.79
N VAL A 21 22.92 -24.98 6.93
CA VAL A 21 23.31 -23.80 6.12
C VAL A 21 22.16 -23.35 5.23
N ILE A 22 21.47 -24.26 4.54
CA ILE A 22 20.32 -23.94 3.68
C ILE A 22 19.17 -23.34 4.51
N VAL A 23 18.85 -23.93 5.67
CA VAL A 23 17.79 -23.41 6.55
C VAL A 23 18.15 -22.02 7.08
N SER A 24 19.39 -21.81 7.51
CA SER A 24 19.87 -20.50 7.97
C SER A 24 19.81 -19.46 6.87
N ILE A 25 20.29 -19.76 5.66
CA ILE A 25 20.21 -18.84 4.51
C ILE A 25 18.75 -18.55 4.16
N SER A 26 17.88 -19.56 4.17
CA SER A 26 16.46 -19.38 3.86
C SER A 26 15.76 -18.52 4.91
N MET A 27 16.05 -18.71 6.19
CA MET A 27 15.49 -17.88 7.27
C MET A 27 16.00 -16.45 7.22
N VAL A 28 17.30 -16.25 6.94
CA VAL A 28 17.88 -14.92 6.76
C VAL A 28 17.27 -14.22 5.54
N TYR A 29 17.15 -14.93 4.42
CA TYR A 29 16.49 -14.41 3.22
C TYR A 29 15.03 -14.04 3.48
N LEU A 30 14.26 -14.93 4.13
CA LEU A 30 12.90 -14.65 4.57
C LEU A 30 12.83 -13.40 5.47
N TYR A 31 13.73 -13.30 6.46
CA TYR A 31 13.76 -12.15 7.36
C TYR A 31 14.01 -10.84 6.62
N PHE A 32 15.04 -10.76 5.77
CA PHE A 32 15.32 -9.56 4.97
C PHE A 32 14.25 -9.29 3.91
N TYR A 33 13.60 -10.33 3.40
CA TYR A 33 12.51 -10.20 2.45
C TYR A 33 11.23 -9.69 3.12
N TYR A 34 10.90 -10.09 4.35
CA TYR A 34 9.65 -9.71 5.00
C TYR A 34 9.78 -8.53 5.97
N LYS A 35 10.99 -8.00 6.18
CA LYS A 35 11.20 -6.84 7.05
C LYS A 35 10.51 -5.59 6.49
N VAL A 36 9.64 -4.98 7.30
CA VAL A 36 8.99 -3.70 7.02
C VAL A 36 10.05 -2.63 6.75
N PRO A 37 9.95 -1.85 5.65
CA PRO A 37 10.89 -0.79 5.36
C PRO A 37 10.79 0.31 6.42
N VAL A 38 11.95 0.85 6.81
CA VAL A 38 12.05 2.02 7.69
C VAL A 38 12.50 3.19 6.83
N TYR A 39 11.70 4.24 6.78
CA TYR A 39 11.98 5.44 6.00
C TYR A 39 12.45 6.59 6.91
N GLU A 40 13.40 7.37 6.40
CA GLU A 40 13.79 8.66 6.98
C GLU A 40 12.93 9.76 6.37
N TYR A 41 12.56 10.77 7.17
CA TYR A 41 11.74 11.91 6.76
C TYR A 41 12.52 13.23 6.88
N PRO A 42 12.22 14.25 6.07
CA PRO A 42 11.19 14.28 5.01
C PRO A 42 11.58 13.43 3.80
N LYS A 43 10.58 12.87 3.11
CA LYS A 43 10.78 12.02 1.94
C LYS A 43 9.76 12.33 0.84
N ALA A 44 10.22 12.51 -0.39
CA ALA A 44 9.33 12.76 -1.52
C ALA A 44 8.40 11.57 -1.77
N VAL A 45 7.09 11.81 -1.90
CA VAL A 45 6.09 10.76 -2.15
C VAL A 45 6.32 10.04 -3.49
N SER A 46 6.91 10.73 -4.46
CA SER A 46 7.26 10.19 -5.77
C SER A 46 8.46 9.22 -5.75
N SER A 47 9.23 9.20 -4.66
CA SER A 47 10.42 8.35 -4.51
C SER A 47 10.13 6.93 -4.01
N TYR A 48 8.87 6.64 -3.65
CA TYR A 48 8.48 5.32 -3.15
C TYR A 48 8.40 4.33 -4.32
N GLU A 49 9.07 3.20 -4.17
CA GLU A 49 9.02 2.13 -5.16
C GLU A 49 7.69 1.39 -5.05
N VAL A 50 6.96 1.32 -6.17
CA VAL A 50 5.75 0.51 -6.30
C VAL A 50 6.17 -0.91 -6.65
N ASP A 51 6.68 -1.63 -5.64
CA ASP A 51 7.11 -3.02 -5.75
C ASP A 51 6.07 -3.96 -5.11
N ARG A 52 6.38 -5.26 -4.94
CA ARG A 52 5.43 -6.22 -4.35
C ARG A 52 5.07 -5.95 -2.88
N LYS A 53 5.65 -4.93 -2.25
CA LYS A 53 5.57 -4.60 -0.82
C LYS A 53 5.22 -3.12 -0.59
N PHE A 54 4.74 -2.40 -1.60
CA PHE A 54 4.34 -1.00 -1.44
C PHE A 54 3.24 -0.79 -0.38
N ASN A 55 2.60 -1.84 0.11
CA ASN A 55 1.58 -1.75 1.15
C ASN A 55 2.08 -2.10 2.56
N GLN A 56 3.40 -2.19 2.76
CA GLN A 56 3.97 -2.55 4.07
C GLN A 56 3.93 -1.41 5.09
N THR A 57 3.82 -0.16 4.65
CA THR A 57 3.75 0.99 5.53
C THR A 57 2.62 1.95 5.11
N PRO A 58 2.12 2.80 6.03
CA PRO A 58 1.09 3.78 5.72
C PRO A 58 1.46 4.74 4.58
N ASP A 59 2.71 5.23 4.58
CA ASP A 59 3.22 6.18 3.59
C ASP A 59 3.47 5.55 2.21
N SER A 60 3.95 4.31 2.15
CA SER A 60 4.10 3.58 0.87
C SER A 60 2.74 3.29 0.23
N THR A 61 1.73 2.93 1.04
CA THR A 61 0.35 2.71 0.57
C THR A 61 -0.28 4.01 0.08
N LEU A 62 -0.10 5.11 0.83
CA LEU A 62 -0.58 6.43 0.43
C LEU A 62 0.10 6.87 -0.88
N SER A 63 1.41 6.70 -1.00
CA SER A 63 2.14 7.02 -2.23
C SER A 63 1.57 6.26 -3.43
N ALA A 64 1.33 4.95 -3.30
CA ALA A 64 0.74 4.16 -4.36
C ALA A 64 -0.67 4.65 -4.75
N PHE A 65 -1.52 5.01 -3.77
CA PHE A 65 -2.84 5.59 -4.04
C PHE A 65 -2.75 6.96 -4.74
N LEU A 66 -1.91 7.87 -4.24
CA LEU A 66 -1.74 9.20 -4.81
C LEU A 66 -1.10 9.14 -6.21
N ARG A 67 -0.20 8.19 -6.44
CA ARG A 67 0.32 7.90 -7.77
C ARG A 67 -0.80 7.45 -8.70
N ALA A 68 -1.66 6.53 -8.26
CA ALA A 68 -2.81 6.09 -9.04
C ALA A 68 -3.72 7.26 -9.46
N VAL A 69 -3.99 8.20 -8.54
CA VAL A 69 -4.71 9.45 -8.84
C VAL A 69 -3.94 10.29 -9.87
N TYR A 70 -2.64 10.48 -9.67
CA TYR A 70 -1.81 11.35 -10.51
C TYR A 70 -1.70 10.87 -11.96
N ILE A 71 -1.48 9.56 -12.17
CA ILE A 71 -1.31 8.96 -13.51
C ILE A 71 -2.59 8.32 -14.08
N ASN A 72 -3.71 8.41 -13.35
CA ASN A 72 -5.00 7.80 -13.69
C ASN A 72 -4.93 6.27 -13.91
N ASP A 73 -4.30 5.56 -12.96
CA ASP A 73 -4.08 4.12 -13.03
C ASP A 73 -5.06 3.36 -12.12
N ALA A 74 -6.09 2.76 -12.76
CA ALA A 74 -7.13 2.01 -12.06
C ALA A 74 -6.61 0.69 -11.44
N ASP A 75 -5.63 0.03 -12.07
CA ASP A 75 -5.06 -1.21 -11.55
C ASP A 75 -4.31 -0.94 -10.23
N LEU A 76 -3.49 0.12 -10.21
CA LEU A 76 -2.78 0.54 -9.01
C LEU A 76 -3.75 0.96 -7.90
N CYS A 77 -4.82 1.69 -8.24
CA CYS A 77 -5.89 2.03 -7.30
C CYS A 77 -6.54 0.78 -6.68
N ARG A 78 -6.89 -0.21 -7.50
CA ARG A 78 -7.48 -1.49 -7.04
C ARG A 78 -6.53 -2.29 -6.12
N ALA A 79 -5.22 -2.08 -6.23
CA ALA A 79 -4.25 -2.77 -5.39
C ALA A 79 -4.15 -2.23 -3.95
N VAL A 80 -4.51 -0.96 -3.73
CA VAL A 80 -4.47 -0.28 -2.41
C VAL A 80 -5.85 -0.03 -1.81
N VAL A 81 -6.89 0.03 -2.62
CA VAL A 81 -8.26 0.29 -2.18
C VAL A 81 -9.01 -1.04 -1.96
N PRO A 82 -9.71 -1.21 -0.83
CA PRO A 82 -10.50 -2.43 -0.58
C PRO A 82 -11.56 -2.67 -1.66
N SER A 83 -11.56 -3.87 -2.25
CA SER A 83 -12.41 -4.19 -3.42
C SER A 83 -13.90 -3.89 -3.22
N LYS A 84 -14.41 -4.10 -2.00
CA LYS A 84 -15.82 -3.88 -1.63
C LYS A 84 -16.34 -2.47 -1.90
N ILE A 85 -15.46 -1.47 -1.96
CA ILE A 85 -15.90 -0.09 -2.22
C ILE A 85 -16.24 0.15 -3.69
N PHE A 86 -15.67 -0.64 -4.60
CA PHE A 86 -15.92 -0.48 -6.03
C PHE A 86 -17.31 -0.97 -6.43
N ASP A 87 -17.88 -1.90 -5.64
CA ASP A 87 -19.27 -2.35 -5.78
C ASP A 87 -20.26 -1.18 -5.64
N ASP A 88 -19.99 -0.24 -4.71
CA ASP A 88 -20.83 0.95 -4.49
C ASP A 88 -20.84 1.90 -5.70
N TYR A 89 -19.83 1.81 -6.55
CA TYR A 89 -19.69 2.63 -7.76
C TYR A 89 -20.16 1.89 -9.02
N GLY A 90 -20.69 0.67 -8.89
CA GLY A 90 -21.13 -0.15 -10.02
C GLY A 90 -19.99 -0.45 -10.99
N VAL A 91 -18.80 -0.73 -10.45
CA VAL A 91 -17.68 -1.30 -11.21
C VAL A 91 -17.93 -2.81 -11.26
N ASP A 92 -18.66 -3.25 -12.29
CA ASP A 92 -18.99 -4.66 -12.44
C ASP A 92 -17.77 -5.46 -12.89
N TYR A 93 -17.52 -6.59 -12.21
CA TYR A 93 -16.53 -7.58 -12.63
C TYR A 93 -17.21 -8.61 -13.53
N TYR A 94 -17.02 -8.48 -14.85
CA TYR A 94 -17.59 -9.41 -15.84
C TYR A 94 -16.47 -10.17 -16.54
N TYR A 95 -16.46 -11.51 -16.42
CA TYR A 95 -15.47 -12.41 -17.07
C TYR A 95 -13.99 -12.03 -16.88
N GLY A 96 -13.60 -11.49 -15.72
CA GLY A 96 -12.20 -11.16 -15.49
C GLY A 96 -11.77 -9.77 -15.94
N ILE A 97 -12.69 -8.97 -16.50
CA ILE A 97 -12.43 -7.61 -16.99
C ILE A 97 -13.21 -6.64 -16.09
N PHE A 98 -12.50 -5.67 -15.51
CA PHE A 98 -13.12 -4.55 -14.80
C PHE A 98 -13.46 -3.44 -15.79
N ASN A 99 -14.70 -2.91 -15.73
CA ASN A 99 -15.01 -1.64 -16.40
C ASN A 99 -14.44 -0.49 -15.56
N ASP A 100 -13.16 -0.19 -15.79
CA ASP A 100 -12.42 0.81 -15.02
C ASP A 100 -12.80 2.26 -15.35
N ALA A 101 -13.71 2.52 -16.32
CA ALA A 101 -14.06 3.88 -16.75
C ALA A 101 -14.55 4.78 -15.59
N LYS A 102 -15.30 4.20 -14.65
CA LYS A 102 -15.78 4.94 -13.46
C LYS A 102 -14.65 5.22 -12.48
N ILE A 103 -13.74 4.26 -12.27
CA ILE A 103 -12.56 4.46 -11.42
C ILE A 103 -11.68 5.55 -12.04
N GLN A 104 -11.43 5.47 -13.35
CA GLN A 104 -10.64 6.45 -14.08
C GLN A 104 -11.25 7.84 -14.00
N TYR A 105 -12.57 7.97 -14.13
CA TYR A 105 -13.26 9.25 -13.92
C TYR A 105 -13.03 9.80 -12.50
N LEU A 106 -13.19 8.97 -11.47
CA LEU A 106 -12.98 9.38 -10.07
C LEU A 106 -11.53 9.82 -9.81
N LEU A 107 -10.56 9.09 -10.34
CA LEU A 107 -9.14 9.42 -10.24
C LEU A 107 -8.83 10.73 -10.98
N GLU A 108 -9.36 10.90 -12.19
CA GLU A 108 -9.16 12.11 -13.00
C GLU A 108 -9.74 13.37 -12.33
N GLU A 109 -10.98 13.29 -11.84
CA GLU A 109 -11.61 14.43 -11.15
C GLU A 109 -10.91 14.75 -9.82
N THR A 110 -10.45 13.74 -9.08
CA THR A 110 -9.62 13.94 -7.88
C THR A 110 -8.30 14.64 -8.24
N ASN A 111 -7.63 14.22 -9.33
CA ASN A 111 -6.40 14.86 -9.79
C ASN A 111 -6.65 16.32 -10.21
N LYS A 112 -7.78 16.62 -10.86
CA LYS A 112 -8.16 18.01 -11.19
C LYS A 112 -8.30 18.88 -9.93
N GLN A 113 -8.91 18.36 -8.87
CA GLN A 113 -9.02 19.08 -7.59
C GLN A 113 -7.64 19.32 -6.98
N TYR A 114 -6.77 18.30 -6.93
CA TYR A 114 -5.42 18.45 -6.40
C TYR A 114 -4.55 19.40 -7.21
N LYS A 115 -4.65 19.37 -8.55
CA LYS A 115 -3.96 20.35 -9.41
C LYS A 115 -4.44 21.77 -9.17
N ALA A 116 -5.75 21.97 -9.00
CA ALA A 116 -6.30 23.29 -8.69
C ALA A 116 -5.83 23.83 -7.34
N GLU A 117 -5.68 22.96 -6.34
CA GLU A 117 -5.31 23.36 -4.98
C GLU A 117 -3.79 23.47 -4.77
N TYR A 118 -3.01 22.54 -5.32
CA TYR A 118 -1.58 22.35 -5.05
C TYR A 118 -0.69 22.55 -6.28
N GLY A 119 -1.23 22.72 -7.49
CA GLY A 119 -0.48 22.90 -8.73
C GLY A 119 -0.24 21.61 -9.52
N ASP A 120 0.21 21.72 -10.77
CA ASP A 120 0.33 20.58 -11.69
C ASP A 120 1.29 19.48 -11.22
N GLU A 121 2.39 19.88 -10.56
CA GLU A 121 3.45 18.98 -10.07
C GLU A 121 3.23 18.59 -8.59
N TRP A 122 1.97 18.56 -8.13
CA TRP A 122 1.64 18.34 -6.72
C TRP A 122 2.19 17.01 -6.20
N PHE A 123 2.14 15.96 -7.02
CA PHE A 123 2.62 14.63 -6.62
C PHE A 123 4.14 14.60 -6.55
N GLU A 124 4.85 15.21 -7.51
CA GLU A 124 6.31 15.22 -7.52
C GLU A 124 6.90 16.05 -6.37
N LYS A 125 6.23 17.13 -5.99
CA LYS A 125 6.67 18.06 -4.94
C LYS A 125 6.15 17.72 -3.54
N MET A 126 5.32 16.70 -3.41
CA MET A 126 4.80 16.30 -2.10
C MET A 126 5.88 15.59 -1.29
N GLU A 127 6.11 16.09 -0.08
CA GLU A 127 7.04 15.53 0.88
C GLU A 127 6.29 14.97 2.08
N VAL A 128 6.46 13.67 2.33
CA VAL A 128 6.00 13.02 3.56
C VAL A 128 6.91 13.47 4.69
N THR A 129 6.33 14.04 5.74
CA THR A 129 7.05 14.54 6.92
C THR A 129 6.94 13.60 8.10
N GLU A 130 5.86 12.83 8.18
CA GLU A 130 5.62 11.88 9.28
C GLU A 130 4.65 10.79 8.84
N ALA A 131 4.91 9.53 9.21
CA ALA A 131 3.94 8.45 9.15
C ALA A 131 3.85 7.74 10.50
N LYS A 132 2.63 7.49 10.95
CA LYS A 132 2.33 6.87 12.25
C LYS A 132 1.36 5.72 12.07
N ALA A 133 1.51 4.71 12.92
CA ALA A 133 0.64 3.56 13.00
C ALA A 133 0.07 3.49 14.42
N ASN A 134 -1.25 3.59 14.56
CA ASN A 134 -1.96 3.63 15.82
C ASN A 134 -2.89 2.41 15.95
N PRO A 135 -2.86 1.65 17.05
CA PRO A 135 -3.80 0.55 17.26
C PRO A 135 -5.26 1.04 17.20
N ILE A 136 -6.14 0.26 16.57
CA ILE A 136 -7.58 0.52 16.61
C ILE A 136 -8.16 -0.22 17.82
N GLU A 137 -8.86 0.52 18.68
CA GLU A 137 -9.45 -0.05 19.89
C GLU A 137 -10.42 -1.20 19.55
N HIS A 138 -10.35 -2.29 20.31
CA HIS A 138 -11.15 -3.50 20.13
C HIS A 138 -11.02 -4.19 18.75
N SER A 139 -9.93 -3.94 18.02
CA SER A 139 -9.68 -4.54 16.70
C SER A 139 -8.25 -5.08 16.63
N SER A 140 -8.04 -6.12 15.82
CA SER A 140 -6.69 -6.60 15.50
C SER A 140 -5.99 -5.72 14.44
N LYS A 141 -6.64 -4.63 14.02
CA LYS A 141 -6.17 -3.73 12.96
C LYS A 141 -5.46 -2.51 13.54
N VAL A 142 -4.64 -1.90 12.70
CA VAL A 142 -3.90 -0.66 12.99
C VAL A 142 -4.35 0.41 12.00
N SER A 143 -4.54 1.65 12.46
CA SER A 143 -4.75 2.80 11.60
C SER A 143 -3.44 3.49 11.26
N GLY A 144 -3.25 3.83 10.00
CA GLY A 144 -2.15 4.65 9.53
C GLY A 144 -2.59 6.10 9.41
N SER A 145 -1.74 7.00 9.91
CA SER A 145 -1.81 8.43 9.62
C SER A 145 -0.53 8.86 8.91
N VAL A 146 -0.66 9.74 7.90
CA VAL A 146 0.47 10.31 7.19
C VAL A 146 0.31 11.83 7.13
N LYS A 147 1.38 12.55 7.47
CA LYS A 147 1.48 13.99 7.26
C LYS A 147 2.42 14.26 6.12
N SER A 148 2.02 15.18 5.26
CA SER A 148 2.82 15.60 4.13
C SER A 148 2.64 17.09 3.88
N THR A 149 3.56 17.65 3.13
CA THR A 149 3.53 19.06 2.72
C THR A 149 3.71 19.15 1.22
N VAL A 150 2.92 20.00 0.57
CA VAL A 150 3.02 20.27 -0.87
C VAL A 150 3.02 21.77 -1.08
N ASN A 151 4.09 22.31 -1.67
CA ASN A 151 4.21 23.74 -1.95
C ASN A 151 3.92 24.63 -0.71
N GLY A 152 4.36 24.18 0.48
CA GLY A 152 4.17 24.89 1.75
C GLY A 152 2.76 24.79 2.36
N LYS A 153 1.85 24.00 1.78
CA LYS A 153 0.55 23.66 2.36
C LYS A 153 0.61 22.27 3.01
N ASP A 154 -0.05 22.15 4.16
CA ASP A 154 -0.20 20.86 4.84
C ASP A 154 -1.22 19.98 4.13
N PHE A 155 -0.87 18.70 3.98
CA PHE A 155 -1.69 17.65 3.37
C PHE A 155 -1.68 16.44 4.31
N ASN A 156 -2.66 16.40 5.22
CA ASN A 156 -2.70 15.45 6.34
C ASN A 156 -3.77 14.39 6.13
N TRP A 157 -3.38 13.13 6.34
CA TRP A 157 -4.20 11.93 6.17
C TRP A 157 -4.32 11.22 7.50
N ASP A 158 -5.26 11.66 8.34
CA ASP A 158 -5.47 11.09 9.66
C ASP A 158 -6.40 9.88 9.63
N ASN A 159 -5.94 8.75 10.19
CA ASN A 159 -6.70 7.48 10.20
C ASN A 159 -7.15 7.05 8.79
N ALA A 160 -6.35 7.42 7.80
CA ALA A 160 -6.63 7.26 6.38
C ALA A 160 -6.32 5.88 5.85
N LEU A 161 -5.49 5.12 6.56
CA LEU A 161 -5.03 3.81 6.14
C LEU A 161 -5.40 2.80 7.21
N ILE A 162 -5.72 1.58 6.81
CA ILE A 162 -6.04 0.47 7.73
C ILE A 162 -5.17 -0.71 7.35
N GLY A 163 -4.45 -1.25 8.34
CA GLY A 163 -3.58 -2.40 8.17
C GLY A 163 -3.86 -3.57 9.11
N PHE A 164 -3.42 -4.75 8.69
CA PHE A 164 -3.32 -5.98 9.48
C PHE A 164 -2.07 -6.74 9.03
N ASP A 165 -1.22 -7.16 9.98
CA ASP A 165 0.00 -7.94 9.70
C ASP A 165 0.90 -7.29 8.62
N ASP A 166 1.23 -6.01 8.82
CA ASP A 166 2.04 -5.20 7.90
C ASP A 166 1.52 -5.15 6.46
N ARG A 167 0.20 -5.24 6.28
CA ARG A 167 -0.48 -4.96 5.00
C ARG A 167 -1.51 -3.87 5.20
N TYR A 168 -1.20 -2.69 4.68
CA TYR A 168 -2.08 -1.53 4.71
C TYR A 168 -2.94 -1.45 3.44
N SER A 169 -4.07 -0.78 3.59
CA SER A 169 -5.01 -0.44 2.53
C SER A 169 -5.63 0.91 2.86
N MET A 170 -6.22 1.57 1.86
CA MET A 170 -6.95 2.81 2.09
C MET A 170 -8.19 2.53 2.95
N ASN A 171 -8.45 3.42 3.93
CA ASN A 171 -9.65 3.36 4.74
C ASN A 171 -10.86 3.67 3.84
N SER A 172 -11.79 2.72 3.74
CA SER A 172 -12.99 2.87 2.91
C SER A 172 -13.78 4.14 3.23
N ARG A 173 -13.82 4.58 4.49
CA ARG A 173 -14.51 5.83 4.86
C ARG A 173 -13.93 7.03 4.13
N LEU A 174 -12.60 7.13 4.08
CA LEU A 174 -11.92 8.27 3.46
C LEU A 174 -12.07 8.25 1.94
N ILE A 175 -12.00 7.06 1.33
CA ILE A 175 -12.26 6.91 -0.10
C ILE A 175 -13.69 7.35 -0.46
N LYS A 176 -14.69 7.04 0.37
CA LYS A 176 -16.06 7.54 0.18
C LYS A 176 -16.16 9.05 0.31
N GLU A 177 -15.55 9.63 1.34
CA GLU A 177 -15.50 11.09 1.52
C GLU A 177 -14.88 11.81 0.30
N MET A 178 -13.92 11.17 -0.39
CA MET A 178 -13.34 11.69 -1.62
C MET A 178 -14.20 11.47 -2.87
N PHE A 179 -14.78 10.28 -3.04
CA PHE A 179 -15.41 9.87 -4.30
C PHE A 179 -16.93 10.14 -4.36
N ASP A 180 -17.64 10.07 -3.24
CA ASP A 180 -19.09 10.29 -3.20
C ASP A 180 -19.50 11.69 -3.74
N PRO A 181 -18.80 12.79 -3.41
CA PRO A 181 -19.13 14.11 -3.94
C PRO A 181 -18.92 14.21 -5.46
N LEU A 182 -17.94 13.49 -6.02
CA LEU A 182 -17.65 13.46 -7.46
C LEU A 182 -18.74 12.74 -8.25
N LEU A 183 -19.43 11.81 -7.58
CA LEU A 183 -20.57 11.13 -8.14
C LEU A 183 -21.84 11.93 -7.96
N ALA A 184 -21.99 12.86 -7.02
CA ALA A 184 -23.26 13.57 -6.84
C ALA A 184 -23.78 14.32 -8.10
N ASP A 185 -22.90 14.70 -9.03
CA ASP A 185 -23.25 15.37 -10.30
C ASP A 185 -23.51 14.34 -11.43
N GLU A 186 -24.80 14.00 -11.66
CA GLU A 186 -25.23 13.04 -12.69
C GLU A 186 -24.82 13.43 -14.12
N THR A 187 -24.58 14.72 -14.38
CA THR A 187 -24.31 15.22 -15.73
C THR A 187 -22.88 14.94 -16.22
N LYS A 188 -21.96 14.63 -15.30
CA LYS A 188 -20.53 14.39 -15.59
C LYS A 188 -20.13 12.93 -15.50
N ARG A 189 -21.03 12.06 -15.04
CA ARG A 189 -20.73 10.63 -14.88
C ARG A 189 -20.56 9.95 -16.24
N PRO A 190 -19.57 9.06 -16.40
CA PRO A 190 -19.55 8.14 -17.54
C PRO A 190 -20.80 7.25 -17.49
N GLN A 191 -21.53 7.22 -18.60
CA GLN A 191 -22.70 6.36 -18.78
C GLN A 191 -22.26 4.88 -18.86
N PRO A 192 -23.10 3.93 -18.39
CA PRO A 192 -22.80 2.50 -18.45
C PRO A 192 -22.62 1.99 -19.89
#